data_AF-A0A1I7KDA1-F1
#
_entry.id   AF-A0A1I7KDA1-F1
#
_cell.length_a   1.000
_cell.length_b   1.000
_cell.length_c   1.000
_cell.angle_alpha   90.00
_cell.angle_beta   90.00
_cell.angle_gamma   90.00
#
_symmetry.space_group_name_H-M   'P 1'
#
loop_
_entity.id
_entity.type
_entity.pdbx_description
1 polymer ?
#
loop_
_entity_poly.entity_id
_entity_poly.type
_entity_poly.pdbx_seq_one_letter_code
_entity_poly.pdbx_strand_id
1 'polypeptide(L)'
;MPERGTCIIAFGDTQSGKSVWVNTHLEEVKNQWFGTENIRSWDGYALNGFDLSSILTEDYRSSTTIVVDHPYTEEHWSTLLAEIPRMKDKGVHVLLVTQADTGRMSRLMLLAEWWMFFRINQASKVFTDPAIREICPLHAYVVNELPHLPTGEFKVVANPKAHRPRDYTFA
;
A
#
# COMPACT_ATOMS: atom_id res chain seq x y z
N MET A 1 16.79 12.05 15.07
CA MET A 1 16.52 10.71 14.49
C MET A 1 15.78 10.95 13.19
N PRO A 2 16.10 10.28 12.08
CA PRO A 2 15.33 10.44 10.85
C PRO A 2 13.86 10.08 11.13
N GLU A 3 12.93 10.83 10.53
CA GLU A 3 11.52 10.50 10.61
C GLU A 3 11.28 9.14 9.96
N ARG A 4 10.43 8.33 10.60
CA ARG A 4 10.10 7.01 10.08
C ARG A 4 9.33 7.17 8.76
N GLY A 5 9.70 6.37 7.77
CA GLY A 5 9.03 6.35 6.47
C GLY A 5 7.57 5.92 6.59
N THR A 6 6.75 6.40 5.65
CA THR A 6 5.32 6.13 5.59
C THR A 6 5.02 5.07 4.53
N CYS A 7 4.15 4.11 4.82
CA CYS A 7 3.60 3.19 3.85
C CYS A 7 2.12 3.52 3.57
N ILE A 8 1.81 3.69 2.29
CA ILE A 8 0.46 3.81 1.78
C ILE A 8 0.17 2.58 0.92
N ILE A 9 -1.01 1.97 1.09
CA ILE A 9 -1.43 0.87 0.22
C ILE A 9 -2.69 1.26 -0.54
N ALA A 10 -2.60 1.24 -1.85
CA ALA A 10 -3.71 1.42 -2.77
C ALA A 10 -4.35 0.08 -3.12
N PHE A 11 -5.59 -0.12 -2.68
CA PHE A 11 -6.42 -1.27 -2.98
C PHE A 11 -7.48 -0.91 -4.01
N GLY A 12 -7.70 -1.79 -4.98
CA GLY A 12 -8.82 -1.68 -5.90
C GLY A 12 -8.90 -2.89 -6.81
N ASP A 13 -10.05 -3.10 -7.44
CA ASP A 13 -10.23 -4.20 -8.40
C ASP A 13 -9.44 -3.93 -9.70
N THR A 14 -9.35 -4.94 -10.56
CA THR A 14 -8.93 -4.74 -11.95
C THR A 14 -9.80 -3.68 -12.61
N GLN A 15 -9.21 -2.80 -13.43
CA GLN A 15 -9.88 -1.66 -14.07
C GLN A 15 -10.44 -0.59 -13.11
N SER A 16 -10.02 -0.57 -11.84
CA SER A 16 -10.36 0.53 -10.92
C SER A 16 -9.62 1.85 -11.22
N GLY A 17 -8.61 1.82 -12.10
CA GLY A 17 -7.79 2.97 -12.46
C GLY A 17 -6.55 3.17 -11.60
N LYS A 18 -6.32 2.35 -10.56
CA LYS A 18 -5.21 2.49 -9.61
C LYS A 18 -3.81 2.58 -10.26
N SER A 19 -3.45 1.65 -11.14
CA SER A 19 -2.14 1.64 -11.83
C SER A 19 -2.01 2.83 -12.79
N VAL A 20 -3.09 3.20 -13.49
CA VAL A 20 -3.09 4.37 -14.39
C VAL A 20 -2.92 5.65 -13.60
N TRP A 21 -3.60 5.78 -12.46
CA TRP A 21 -3.50 6.96 -11.59
C TRP A 21 -2.07 7.11 -11.08
N VAL A 22 -1.48 6.07 -10.50
CA VAL A 22 -0.12 6.12 -9.95
C VAL A 22 0.91 6.47 -11.02
N ASN A 23 0.84 5.83 -12.20
CA ASN A 23 1.81 6.07 -13.27
C ASN A 23 1.70 7.47 -13.90
N THR A 24 0.51 8.08 -13.87
CA THR A 24 0.31 9.44 -14.39
C THR A 24 0.57 10.54 -13.34
N HIS A 25 0.60 10.17 -12.05
CA HIS A 25 0.75 11.12 -10.93
C HIS A 25 2.02 10.87 -10.09
N LEU A 26 3.08 10.27 -10.67
CA LEU A 26 4.33 9.99 -9.95
C LEU A 26 4.95 11.24 -9.29
N GLU A 27 4.91 12.39 -9.98
CA GLU A 27 5.38 13.65 -9.39
C GLU A 27 4.48 14.16 -8.26
N GLU A 28 3.16 13.93 -8.33
CA GLU A 28 2.26 14.24 -7.22
C GLU A 28 2.56 13.33 -6.03
N VAL A 29 2.70 12.02 -6.25
CA VAL A 29 3.07 11.04 -5.22
C VAL A 29 4.37 11.45 -4.54
N LYS A 30 5.40 11.77 -5.32
CA LYS A 30 6.70 12.17 -4.82
C LYS A 30 6.63 13.44 -3.97
N ASN A 31 6.01 14.50 -4.48
CA ASN A 31 6.10 15.85 -3.90
C ASN A 31 4.99 16.16 -2.88
N GLN A 32 3.76 15.73 -3.14
CA GLN A 32 2.60 16.10 -2.34
C GLN A 32 2.23 15.03 -1.30
N TRP A 33 2.32 13.75 -1.66
CA TRP A 33 1.95 12.66 -0.76
C TRP A 33 3.05 12.32 0.24
N PHE A 34 4.31 12.30 -0.21
CA PHE A 34 5.44 11.91 0.63
C PHE A 34 6.47 13.02 0.88
N GLY A 35 6.47 14.11 0.09
CA GLY A 35 7.41 15.22 0.28
C GLY A 35 8.88 14.82 0.05
N THR A 36 9.14 13.93 -0.91
CA THR A 36 10.47 13.36 -1.19
C THR A 36 11.12 13.98 -2.43
N GLU A 37 12.44 13.82 -2.57
CA GLU A 37 13.20 14.29 -3.74
C GLU A 37 13.31 13.21 -4.82
N ASN A 38 13.28 11.94 -4.42
CA ASN A 38 13.52 10.80 -5.31
C ASN A 38 12.32 9.88 -5.34
N ILE A 39 12.05 9.32 -6.52
CA ILE A 39 11.05 8.28 -6.70
C ILE A 39 11.64 7.12 -7.50
N ARG A 40 11.36 5.90 -7.06
CA ARG A 40 11.63 4.66 -7.77
C ARG A 40 10.32 3.93 -7.99
N SER A 41 10.17 3.26 -9.12
CA SER A 41 8.98 2.48 -9.43
C SER A 41 9.37 1.08 -9.85
N TRP A 42 8.63 0.10 -9.35
CA TRP A 42 8.67 -1.28 -9.81
C TRP A 42 7.26 -1.67 -10.28
N ASP A 43 7.16 -2.28 -11.45
CA ASP A 43 5.91 -2.76 -12.04
C ASP A 43 6.00 -4.27 -12.25
N GLY A 44 5.14 -5.04 -11.59
CA GLY A 44 5.12 -6.49 -11.69
C GLY A 44 4.80 -7.02 -13.09
N TYR A 45 4.14 -6.23 -13.95
CA TYR A 45 3.95 -6.63 -15.34
C TYR A 45 5.21 -6.52 -16.20
N ALA A 46 6.17 -5.68 -15.80
CA ALA A 46 7.37 -5.39 -16.58
C ALA A 46 8.65 -5.97 -15.97
N LEU A 47 8.70 -6.18 -14.66
CA LEU A 47 9.89 -6.54 -13.90
C LEU A 47 9.67 -7.82 -13.08
N ASN A 48 10.78 -8.49 -12.74
CA ASN A 48 10.74 -9.76 -12.00
C ASN A 48 10.95 -9.54 -10.49
N GLY A 49 10.88 -10.64 -9.72
CA GLY A 49 11.07 -10.63 -8.27
C GLY A 49 12.50 -10.28 -7.82
N PHE A 50 13.52 -10.57 -8.63
CA PHE A 50 14.89 -10.16 -8.33
C PHE A 50 15.03 -8.63 -8.40
N ASP A 51 14.43 -7.98 -9.40
CA ASP A 51 14.40 -6.53 -9.52
C ASP A 51 13.66 -5.88 -8.33
N LEU A 52 12.57 -6.51 -7.87
CA LEU A 52 11.84 -6.06 -6.68
C LEU A 52 12.74 -6.12 -5.44
N SER A 53 13.43 -7.24 -5.23
CA SER A 53 14.35 -7.41 -4.11
C SER A 53 15.51 -6.41 -4.19
N SER A 54 16.04 -6.17 -5.39
CA SER A 54 17.13 -5.22 -5.61
C SER A 54 16.71 -3.80 -5.20
N ILE A 55 15.54 -3.34 -5.67
CA ILE A 55 14.97 -2.04 -5.28
C ILE A 55 14.75 -2.00 -3.77
N LEU A 56 14.09 -2.98 -3.17
CA LEU A 56 13.76 -2.93 -1.74
C LEU A 56 14.96 -3.14 -0.79
N THR A 57 16.14 -3.50 -1.28
CA THR A 57 17.35 -3.71 -0.46
C THR A 57 18.45 -2.68 -0.69
N GLU A 58 18.29 -1.81 -1.69
CA GLU A 58 19.22 -0.72 -2.00
C GLU A 58 19.33 0.24 -0.80
N ASP A 59 20.51 0.85 -0.63
CA ASP A 59 20.74 1.80 0.46
C ASP A 59 20.29 3.21 0.06
N TYR A 60 18.99 3.46 0.25
CA TYR A 60 18.39 4.74 -0.07
C TYR A 60 18.68 5.83 0.97
N ARG A 61 18.75 7.07 0.48
CA ARG A 61 18.66 8.26 1.33
C ARG A 61 17.23 8.39 1.85
N SER A 62 17.06 9.00 3.02
CA SER A 62 15.77 9.22 3.70
C SER A 62 14.76 10.11 2.95
N SER A 63 15.06 10.55 1.72
CA SER A 63 14.18 11.34 0.85
C SER A 63 13.85 10.56 -0.42
N THR A 64 13.37 9.32 -0.24
CA THR A 64 13.04 8.40 -1.34
C THR A 64 11.66 7.80 -1.15
N THR A 65 10.86 7.83 -2.21
CA THR A 65 9.61 7.07 -2.34
C THR A 65 9.82 5.88 -3.26
N ILE A 66 9.37 4.70 -2.84
CA ILE A 66 9.31 3.50 -3.68
C ILE A 66 7.84 3.22 -4.00
N VAL A 67 7.53 3.16 -5.28
CA VAL A 67 6.24 2.72 -5.80
C VAL A 67 6.36 1.28 -6.25
N VAL A 68 5.52 0.40 -5.72
CA VAL A 68 5.42 -1.00 -6.13
C VAL A 68 4.05 -1.22 -6.73
N ASP A 69 3.96 -1.37 -8.05
CA ASP A 69 2.72 -1.63 -8.77
C ASP A 69 2.57 -3.10 -9.13
N HIS A 70 1.36 -3.60 -8.91
CA HIS A 70 0.93 -4.94 -9.29
C HIS A 70 1.86 -6.11 -8.91
N PRO A 71 2.28 -6.27 -7.64
CA PRO A 71 2.80 -7.56 -7.20
C PRO A 71 1.70 -8.64 -7.33
N TYR A 72 2.07 -9.89 -7.65
CA TYR A 72 1.09 -10.97 -7.90
C TYR A 72 1.55 -12.37 -7.50
N THR A 73 2.83 -12.61 -7.22
CA THR A 73 3.38 -13.92 -6.81
C THR A 73 3.59 -13.97 -5.30
N GLU A 74 3.56 -15.18 -4.71
CA GLU A 74 3.87 -15.37 -3.27
C GLU A 74 5.29 -14.93 -2.91
N GLU A 75 6.24 -15.03 -3.84
CA GLU A 75 7.59 -14.49 -3.66
C GLU A 75 7.56 -12.96 -3.50
N HIS A 76 6.86 -12.25 -4.39
CA HIS A 76 6.73 -10.79 -4.27
C HIS A 76 6.12 -10.38 -2.93
N TRP A 77 5.09 -11.10 -2.49
CA TRP A 77 4.43 -10.84 -1.20
C TRP A 77 5.36 -11.07 -0.02
N SER A 78 6.13 -12.16 -0.05
CA SER A 78 7.09 -12.49 1.01
C SER A 78 8.17 -11.41 1.10
N THR A 79 8.71 -10.95 -0.03
CA THR A 79 9.68 -9.87 -0.09
C THR A 79 9.12 -8.55 0.45
N LEU A 80 7.89 -8.18 0.06
CA LEU A 80 7.25 -6.94 0.54
C LEU A 80 7.00 -6.96 2.04
N LEU A 81 6.49 -8.08 2.58
CA LEU A 81 6.24 -8.25 4.02
C LEU A 81 7.53 -8.16 4.84
N ALA A 82 8.64 -8.67 4.30
CA ALA A 82 9.94 -8.64 4.97
C ALA A 82 10.61 -7.25 4.91
N GLU A 83 10.59 -6.58 3.74
CA GLU A 83 11.41 -5.39 3.52
C GLU A 83 10.71 -4.07 3.82
N ILE A 84 9.38 -3.96 3.66
CA ILE A 84 8.66 -2.69 3.91
C ILE A 84 8.91 -2.16 5.33
N PRO A 85 8.82 -2.96 6.42
CA PRO A 85 9.12 -2.48 7.76
C PRO A 85 10.54 -1.90 7.87
N ARG A 86 11.52 -2.59 7.26
CA ARG A 86 12.94 -2.19 7.30
C ARG A 86 13.19 -0.90 6.51
N MET A 87 12.52 -0.74 5.36
CA MET A 87 12.56 0.49 4.57
C MET A 87 12.00 1.69 5.34
N LYS A 88 10.85 1.51 6.01
CA LYS A 88 10.26 2.56 6.84
C LYS A 88 11.19 2.98 7.98
N ASP A 89 11.88 2.04 8.61
CA ASP A 89 12.83 2.36 9.67
C ASP A 89 14.05 3.16 9.17
N LYS A 90 14.36 3.10 7.87
CA LYS A 90 15.35 3.95 7.19
C LYS A 90 14.80 5.31 6.74
N GLY A 91 13.53 5.61 6.97
CA GLY A 91 12.88 6.84 6.47
C GLY A 91 12.42 6.75 5.02
N VAL A 92 12.39 5.56 4.42
CA VAL A 92 11.95 5.38 3.04
C VAL A 92 10.43 5.22 3.00
N HIS A 93 9.79 5.95 2.09
CA HIS A 93 8.34 5.90 1.90
C HIS A 93 7.98 4.84 0.85
N VAL A 94 6.83 4.18 1.03
CA VAL A 94 6.37 3.12 0.14
C VAL A 94 4.92 3.36 -0.27
N LEU A 95 4.65 3.38 -1.57
CA LEU A 95 3.31 3.25 -2.14
C LEU A 95 3.17 1.87 -2.78
N LEU A 96 2.35 1.01 -2.20
CA LEU A 96 2.06 -0.31 -2.74
C LEU A 96 0.69 -0.31 -3.42
N VAL A 97 0.63 -0.68 -4.69
CA VAL A 97 -0.61 -0.76 -5.47
C VAL A 97 -0.97 -2.21 -5.73
N THR A 98 -2.12 -2.65 -5.22
CA THR A 98 -2.49 -4.07 -5.26
C THR A 98 -3.99 -4.29 -5.40
N GLN A 99 -4.36 -5.52 -5.72
CA GLN A 99 -5.75 -5.94 -5.86
C GLN A 99 -6.47 -5.97 -4.51
N ALA A 100 -7.76 -5.61 -4.52
CA ALA A 100 -8.62 -5.67 -3.35
C ALA A 100 -9.28 -7.04 -3.22
N ASP A 101 -8.67 -7.92 -2.44
CA ASP A 101 -9.30 -9.16 -2.00
C ASP A 101 -8.95 -9.45 -0.54
N THR A 102 -9.78 -10.25 0.12
CA THR A 102 -9.64 -10.58 1.54
C THR A 102 -8.27 -11.18 1.88
N GLY A 103 -7.72 -12.04 1.02
CA GLY A 103 -6.45 -12.71 1.27
C GLY A 103 -5.28 -11.72 1.27
N ARG A 104 -5.21 -10.84 0.27
CA ARG A 104 -4.17 -9.82 0.18
C ARG A 104 -4.34 -8.72 1.22
N MET A 105 -5.56 -8.22 1.39
CA MET A 105 -5.85 -7.13 2.32
C MET A 105 -5.53 -7.53 3.77
N SER A 106 -5.92 -8.72 4.21
CA SER A 106 -5.67 -9.16 5.60
C SER A 106 -4.19 -9.25 5.95
N ARG A 107 -3.35 -9.62 4.97
CA ARG A 107 -1.88 -9.69 5.12
C ARG A 107 -1.22 -8.32 5.11
N LEU A 108 -1.68 -7.41 4.24
CA LEU A 108 -0.96 -6.18 3.93
C LEU A 108 -1.44 -4.95 4.70
N MET A 109 -2.71 -4.90 5.11
CA MET A 109 -3.31 -3.68 5.67
C MET A 109 -2.59 -3.15 6.90
N LEU A 110 -2.01 -4.03 7.73
CA LEU A 110 -1.27 -3.63 8.94
C LEU A 110 0.08 -2.96 8.66
N LEU A 111 0.64 -3.13 7.45
CA LEU A 111 1.89 -2.48 7.06
C LEU A 111 1.71 -0.97 6.82
N ALA A 112 0.50 -0.57 6.45
CA ALA A 112 0.20 0.77 5.95
C ALA A 112 -0.25 1.72 7.05
N GLU A 113 0.26 2.94 7.04
CA GLU A 113 -0.29 4.08 7.78
C GLU A 113 -1.58 4.61 7.14
N TRP A 114 -1.70 4.49 5.81
CA TRP A 114 -2.85 4.95 5.07
C TRP A 114 -3.27 3.93 4.00
N TRP A 115 -4.57 3.83 3.79
CA TRP A 115 -5.14 3.06 2.70
C TRP A 115 -5.80 4.00 1.69
N MET A 116 -5.54 3.75 0.40
CA MET A 116 -6.26 4.37 -0.71
C MET A 116 -7.19 3.30 -1.29
N PHE A 117 -8.50 3.46 -1.11
CA PHE A 117 -9.49 2.55 -1.67
C PHE A 117 -10.02 3.12 -2.98
N PHE A 118 -9.56 2.58 -4.09
CA PHE A 118 -10.19 2.74 -5.39
C PHE A 118 -11.48 1.92 -5.45
N ARG A 119 -12.13 1.88 -6.62
CA ARG A 119 -13.32 1.03 -6.81
C ARG A 119 -13.06 -0.43 -6.44
N ILE A 120 -13.91 -0.96 -5.54
CA ILE A 120 -13.95 -2.36 -5.12
C ILE A 120 -15.39 -2.84 -5.31
N ASN A 121 -15.65 -3.67 -6.32
CA ASN A 121 -17.01 -4.05 -6.70
C ASN A 121 -17.72 -4.88 -5.61
N GLN A 122 -16.94 -5.67 -4.87
CA GLN A 122 -17.43 -6.55 -3.81
C GLN A 122 -17.03 -6.04 -2.41
N ALA A 123 -17.00 -4.72 -2.23
CA ALA A 123 -16.57 -4.10 -0.97
C ALA A 123 -17.33 -4.65 0.25
N SER A 124 -18.65 -4.78 0.16
CA SER A 124 -19.47 -5.34 1.25
C SER A 124 -19.00 -6.73 1.68
N LYS A 125 -18.65 -7.61 0.73
CA LYS A 125 -18.12 -8.94 1.03
C LYS A 125 -16.72 -8.86 1.66
N VAL A 126 -15.83 -8.05 1.09
CA VAL A 126 -14.44 -7.92 1.58
C VAL A 126 -14.40 -7.37 3.02
N PHE A 127 -15.17 -6.33 3.31
CA PHE A 127 -15.19 -5.67 4.62
C PHE A 127 -16.08 -6.37 5.66
N THR A 128 -16.85 -7.40 5.27
CA THR A 128 -17.49 -8.31 6.23
C THR A 128 -16.54 -9.35 6.80
N ASP A 129 -15.36 -9.54 6.20
CA ASP A 129 -14.35 -10.44 6.74
C ASP A 129 -13.92 -9.98 8.15
N PRO A 130 -13.93 -10.88 9.16
CA PRO A 130 -13.59 -10.51 10.53
C PRO A 130 -12.20 -9.90 10.69
N ALA A 131 -11.19 -10.43 10.00
CA ALA A 131 -9.81 -9.93 10.11
C ALA A 131 -9.69 -8.53 9.50
N ILE A 132 -10.33 -8.30 8.35
CA ILE A 132 -10.38 -6.96 7.73
C ILE A 132 -11.13 -5.97 8.61
N ARG A 133 -12.31 -6.35 9.12
CA ARG A 133 -13.15 -5.49 9.96
C ARG A 133 -12.46 -5.09 11.25
N GLU A 134 -11.65 -5.98 11.82
CA GLU A 134 -10.87 -5.67 13.01
C GLU A 134 -9.76 -4.65 12.73
N ILE A 135 -9.13 -4.71 11.56
CA ILE A 135 -8.04 -3.79 11.18
C ILE A 135 -8.60 -2.44 10.73
N CYS A 136 -9.62 -2.49 9.88
CA CYS A 136 -10.18 -1.36 9.17
C CYS A 136 -11.67 -1.25 9.52
N PRO A 137 -12.01 -0.57 10.63
CA PRO A 137 -13.40 -0.35 11.02
C PRO A 137 -14.00 0.77 10.16
N LEU A 138 -13.98 0.59 8.84
CA LEU A 138 -14.62 1.52 7.91
C LEU A 138 -16.11 1.59 8.23
N HIS A 139 -16.62 2.81 8.33
CA HIS A 139 -18.06 3.02 8.49
C HIS A 139 -18.78 2.41 7.29
N ALA A 140 -19.92 1.75 7.51
CA ALA A 140 -20.71 1.11 6.46
C ALA A 140 -20.99 2.05 5.26
N TYR A 141 -21.04 3.35 5.53
CA TYR A 141 -21.15 4.40 4.52
C TYR A 141 -20.02 4.35 3.47
N VAL A 142 -18.76 4.26 3.90
CA VAL A 142 -17.62 4.21 2.95
C VAL A 142 -17.66 2.92 2.16
N VAL A 143 -17.92 1.79 2.81
CA VAL A 143 -18.04 0.47 2.16
C VAL A 143 -19.11 0.46 1.06
N ASN A 144 -20.22 1.19 1.26
CA ASN A 144 -21.28 1.31 0.28
C ASN A 144 -20.94 2.26 -0.89
N GLU A 145 -20.03 3.21 -0.72
CA GLU A 145 -19.58 4.10 -1.80
C GLU A 145 -18.54 3.44 -2.72
N LEU A 146 -17.68 2.56 -2.17
CA LEU A 146 -16.54 2.00 -2.92
C LEU A 146 -16.92 1.32 -4.26
N PRO A 147 -18.02 0.55 -4.38
CA PRO A 147 -18.41 -0.04 -5.66
C PRO A 147 -18.82 1.00 -6.72
N HIS A 148 -19.20 2.20 -6.29
CA HIS A 148 -19.72 3.27 -7.14
C HIS A 148 -18.69 4.34 -7.49
N LEU A 149 -17.46 4.23 -7.00
CA LEU A 149 -16.40 5.16 -7.33
C LEU A 149 -16.11 5.15 -8.85
N PRO A 150 -16.00 6.32 -9.49
CA PRO A 150 -15.48 6.44 -10.84
C PRO A 150 -14.08 5.85 -10.98
N THR A 151 -13.73 5.44 -12.20
CA THR A 151 -12.39 4.93 -12.49
C THR A 151 -11.34 6.01 -12.20
N GLY A 152 -10.33 5.67 -11.41
CA GLY A 152 -9.26 6.59 -11.01
C GLY A 152 -9.57 7.43 -9.78
N GLU A 153 -10.79 7.39 -9.26
CA GLU A 153 -11.15 8.00 -7.97
C GLU A 153 -10.94 7.02 -6.81
N PHE A 154 -10.63 7.58 -5.64
CA PHE A 154 -10.37 6.79 -4.44
C PHE A 154 -10.76 7.54 -3.16
N LYS A 155 -10.92 6.77 -2.08
CA LYS A 155 -11.09 7.28 -0.72
C LYS A 155 -9.83 6.98 0.09
N VAL A 156 -9.37 7.97 0.86
CA VAL A 156 -8.21 7.82 1.74
C VAL A 156 -8.68 7.56 3.17
N VAL A 157 -8.06 6.60 3.85
CA VAL A 157 -8.42 6.20 5.20
C VAL A 157 -7.14 6.00 6.00
N ALA A 158 -7.04 6.65 7.16
CA ALA A 158 -5.94 6.42 8.09
C ALA A 158 -6.09 5.04 8.76
N ASN A 159 -4.98 4.34 8.95
CA ASN A 159 -4.95 3.13 9.76
C ASN A 159 -4.75 3.48 11.25
N PRO A 160 -5.77 3.36 12.11
CA PRO A 160 -5.62 3.68 13.54
C PRO A 160 -4.73 2.69 14.29
N LYS A 161 -4.43 1.52 13.69
CA LYS A 161 -3.53 0.50 14.24
C LYS A 161 -2.11 0.62 13.67
N ALA A 162 -1.89 1.42 12.63
CA ALA A 162 -0.53 1.76 12.21
C ALA A 162 0.08 2.59 13.33
N HIS A 163 1.19 2.10 13.90
CA HIS A 163 1.78 2.60 15.13
C HIS A 163 1.11 2.16 16.44
N ARG A 164 1.09 0.85 16.70
CA ARG A 164 1.37 0.37 18.07
C ARG A 164 2.82 -0.12 18.18
N PRO A 165 3.77 0.76 18.55
CA PRO A 165 5.14 0.35 18.88
C PRO A 165 5.28 -0.60 20.09
N ARG A 166 4.17 -1.13 20.65
CA ARG A 166 4.16 -1.92 21.89
C ARG A 166 3.76 -3.38 21.76
N ASP A 167 3.39 -3.87 20.57
CA ASP A 167 2.86 -5.23 20.44
C ASP A 167 3.85 -6.24 19.80
N TYR A 168 5.11 -5.85 19.56
CA TYR A 168 6.20 -6.79 19.30
C TYR A 168 6.83 -7.28 20.62
N THR A 169 6.06 -7.99 21.43
CA THR A 169 6.65 -8.99 22.32
C THR A 169 6.76 -10.27 21.53
N PHE A 170 7.98 -10.66 21.17
CA PHE A 170 8.29 -12.06 20.92
C PHE A 170 7.84 -12.84 22.16
N ALA A 171 6.81 -13.67 21.99
CA ALA A 171 6.53 -14.81 22.86
C ALA A 171 7.00 -16.07 22.14
#